data_AF-A0A2K8STL3-F1
#
_entry.id   AF-A0A2K8STL3-F1
#
_cell.length_a   1.000
_cell.length_b   1.000
_cell.length_c   1.000
_cell.angle_alpha   90.00
_cell.angle_beta   90.00
_cell.angle_gamma   90.00
#
_symmetry.space_group_name_H-M   'P 1'
#
loop_
_entity.id
_entity.type
_entity.pdbx_description
1 polymer ?
#
loop_
_entity_poly.entity_id
_entity_poly.type
_entity_poly.pdbx_seq_one_letter_code
_entity_poly.pdbx_strand_id
1 'polypeptide(L)'
;MTSSFAPNSTSTVELKPSYNIPIVLVIAAIPLLLVQPWVGSVFTLFGLFLMFQALTLRLQFTATDLDIYRGEKLIRRFPYQEWQNWRIFWDGVPILFYFKEIKSIHFLPILFDPNTLKTCLEQRCPRI
;
A
#
# COMPACT_ATOMS: atom_id res chain seq x y z
N MET A 1 -11.07 -9.77 -34.33
CA MET A 1 -9.69 -9.68 -33.86
C MET A 1 -9.74 -9.30 -32.39
N THR A 2 -9.57 -10.27 -31.51
CA THR A 2 -9.58 -10.06 -30.05
C THR A 2 -8.13 -9.82 -29.64
N SER A 3 -7.74 -8.56 -29.43
CA SER A 3 -6.40 -8.23 -28.94
C SER A 3 -6.24 -8.76 -27.52
N SER A 4 -5.43 -9.80 -27.36
CA SER A 4 -4.96 -10.24 -26.05
C SER A 4 -4.09 -9.13 -25.48
N PHE A 5 -4.59 -8.42 -24.47
CA PHE A 5 -3.78 -7.53 -23.64
C PHE A 5 -2.84 -8.41 -22.82
N ALA A 6 -1.68 -8.76 -23.38
CA ALA A 6 -0.55 -9.15 -22.55
C ALA A 6 -0.18 -7.91 -21.71
N PRO A 7 -0.28 -7.95 -20.38
CA PRO A 7 0.18 -6.83 -19.57
C PRO A 7 1.68 -6.68 -19.83
N ASN A 8 2.10 -5.52 -20.32
CA ASN A 8 3.53 -5.20 -20.45
C ASN A 8 4.14 -5.16 -19.05
N SER A 9 4.59 -6.30 -18.55
CA SER A 9 5.32 -6.46 -17.29
C SER A 9 6.64 -5.67 -17.26
N THR A 10 7.01 -5.03 -18.38
CA THR A 10 8.20 -4.19 -18.52
C THR A 10 7.97 -2.72 -18.14
N SER A 11 6.72 -2.20 -18.14
CA SER A 11 6.47 -0.79 -17.80
C SER A 11 6.36 -0.57 -16.30
N THR A 12 6.94 0.51 -15.79
CA THR A 12 6.78 0.94 -14.39
C THR A 12 5.36 1.43 -14.13
N VAL A 13 4.74 0.96 -13.04
CA VAL A 13 3.40 1.36 -12.59
C VAL A 13 3.49 2.03 -11.23
N GLU A 14 3.19 3.31 -11.15
CA GLU A 14 3.06 4.03 -9.87
C GLU A 14 1.65 3.88 -9.30
N LEU A 15 1.55 3.44 -8.05
CA LEU A 15 0.27 3.35 -7.35
C LEU A 15 -0.21 4.73 -6.91
N LYS A 16 -1.46 5.06 -7.24
CA LYS A 16 -2.10 6.29 -6.77
C LYS A 16 -2.34 6.21 -5.25
N PRO A 17 -2.11 7.28 -4.49
CA PRO A 17 -2.50 7.35 -3.09
C PRO A 17 -4.01 7.10 -2.89
N SER A 18 -4.35 6.40 -1.81
CA SER A 18 -5.72 6.16 -1.36
C SER A 18 -5.91 6.76 0.04
N TYR A 19 -6.87 7.66 0.15
CA TYR A 19 -7.14 8.40 1.39
C TYR A 19 -8.28 7.79 2.22
N ASN A 20 -8.86 6.68 1.78
CA ASN A 20 -10.04 6.08 2.43
C ASN A 20 -9.76 5.73 3.89
N ILE A 21 -8.65 5.01 4.17
CA ILE A 21 -8.29 4.63 5.53
C ILE A 21 -8.02 5.86 6.42
N PRO A 22 -7.12 6.80 6.03
CA PRO A 22 -6.91 8.03 6.80
C PRO A 22 -8.20 8.80 7.09
N ILE A 23 -9.05 9.01 6.08
CA ILE A 23 -10.28 9.80 6.22
C ILE A 23 -11.28 9.12 7.15
N VAL A 24 -11.54 7.81 6.94
CA VAL A 24 -12.46 7.05 7.79
C VAL A 24 -11.97 7.06 9.24
N LEU A 25 -10.67 6.93 9.47
CA LEU A 25 -10.09 6.94 10.81
C LEU A 25 -10.29 8.28 11.51
N VAL A 26 -10.04 9.40 10.81
CA VAL A 26 -10.24 10.76 11.38
C VAL A 26 -11.72 11.03 11.65
N ILE A 27 -12.62 10.69 10.73
CA ILE A 27 -14.07 10.89 10.92
C ILE A 27 -14.57 10.05 12.09
N ALA A 28 -14.17 8.78 12.16
CA ALA A 28 -14.56 7.87 13.25
C ALA A 28 -14.01 8.34 14.62
N ALA A 29 -12.91 9.09 14.65
CA ALA A 29 -12.34 9.61 15.89
C ALA A 29 -13.13 10.78 16.48
N ILE A 30 -13.94 11.51 15.69
CA ILE A 30 -14.74 12.66 16.16
C ILE A 30 -15.66 12.32 17.34
N PRO A 31 -16.53 11.29 17.26
CA PRO A 31 -17.36 10.91 18.40
C PRO A 31 -16.50 10.42 19.58
N LEU A 32 -15.37 9.74 19.33
CA LEU A 32 -14.47 9.31 20.39
C LEU A 32 -13.81 10.50 21.11
N LEU A 33 -13.55 11.61 20.43
CA LEU A 33 -13.03 12.82 21.06
C LEU A 33 -14.00 13.39 22.10
N LEU A 34 -15.31 13.20 21.90
CA LEU A 34 -16.34 13.67 22.84
C LEU A 34 -16.47 12.77 24.06
N VAL A 35 -16.37 11.44 23.88
CA VAL A 35 -16.56 10.46 24.96
C VAL A 35 -15.27 10.15 25.70
N GLN A 36 -14.17 9.98 24.98
CA GLN A 36 -12.86 9.62 25.51
C GLN A 36 -11.76 10.40 24.76
N PRO A 37 -11.53 11.67 25.13
CA PRO A 37 -10.67 12.60 24.39
C PRO A 37 -9.27 12.07 24.09
N TRP A 38 -8.67 11.31 25.02
CA TRP A 38 -7.34 10.73 24.85
C TRP A 38 -7.30 9.72 23.69
N VAL A 39 -8.28 8.81 23.64
CA VAL A 39 -8.34 7.80 22.59
C VAL A 39 -8.71 8.41 21.25
N GLY A 40 -9.68 9.33 21.24
CA GLY A 40 -9.99 10.11 20.04
C GLY A 40 -8.77 10.86 19.49
N SER A 41 -7.94 11.42 20.36
CA SER A 41 -6.71 12.12 19.98
C SER A 41 -5.71 11.18 19.33
N VAL A 42 -5.48 9.99 19.90
CA VAL A 42 -4.56 8.99 19.32
C VAL A 42 -5.00 8.58 17.91
N PHE A 43 -6.28 8.28 17.72
CA PHE A 43 -6.79 7.88 16.39
C PHE A 43 -6.74 9.04 15.38
N THR A 44 -7.04 10.26 15.81
CA THR A 44 -6.95 11.46 14.96
C THR A 44 -5.51 11.66 14.50
N LEU A 45 -4.54 11.65 15.43
CA LEU A 45 -3.13 11.80 15.11
C LEU A 45 -2.63 10.68 14.20
N PHE A 46 -3.05 9.44 14.45
CA PHE A 46 -2.69 8.32 13.60
C PHE A 46 -3.27 8.44 12.19
N GLY A 47 -4.53 8.85 12.03
CA GLY A 47 -5.14 9.09 10.73
C GLY A 47 -4.44 10.20 9.94
N LEU A 48 -4.12 11.32 10.60
CA LEU A 48 -3.33 12.40 9.99
C LEU A 48 -1.92 11.94 9.59
N PHE A 49 -1.28 11.11 10.42
CA PHE A 49 0.02 10.52 10.11
C PHE A 49 -0.05 9.59 8.88
N LEU A 50 -1.07 8.74 8.78
CA LEU A 50 -1.30 7.92 7.59
C LEU A 50 -1.55 8.77 6.34
N MET A 51 -2.32 9.86 6.46
CA MET A 51 -2.54 10.80 5.36
C MET A 51 -1.23 11.43 4.89
N PHE A 52 -0.39 11.88 5.82
CA PHE A 52 0.92 12.43 5.52
C PHE A 52 1.84 11.41 4.81
N GLN A 53 1.82 10.15 5.24
CA GLN A 53 2.55 9.08 4.55
C GLN A 53 2.03 8.85 3.12
N ALA A 54 0.72 8.82 2.92
CA ALA A 54 0.11 8.65 1.59
C ALA A 54 0.47 9.79 0.62
N LEU A 55 0.65 11.01 1.13
CA LEU A 55 1.04 12.18 0.33
C LEU A 55 2.53 12.23 -0.02
N THR A 56 3.38 11.64 0.83
CA THR A 56 4.83 11.81 0.74
C THR A 56 5.52 10.62 0.10
N LEU A 57 4.93 9.43 0.19
CA LEU A 57 5.45 8.20 -0.35
C LEU A 57 4.84 7.89 -1.72
N ARG A 58 5.65 7.31 -2.60
CA ARG A 58 5.19 6.74 -3.87
C ARG A 58 5.65 5.30 -3.94
N LEU A 59 4.74 4.39 -4.29
CA LEU A 59 5.05 2.98 -4.52
C LEU A 59 5.02 2.72 -6.01
N GLN A 60 6.12 2.20 -6.55
CA GLN A 60 6.26 1.91 -7.97
C GLN A 60 6.61 0.43 -8.18
N PHE A 61 5.78 -0.26 -8.97
CA PHE A 61 6.10 -1.59 -9.47
C PHE A 61 6.91 -1.44 -10.76
N THR A 62 8.18 -1.82 -10.72
CA THR A 62 9.04 -1.90 -11.91
C THR A 62 9.00 -3.31 -12.50
N ALA A 63 9.79 -3.59 -13.53
CA ALA A 63 9.89 -4.93 -14.09
C ALA A 63 10.36 -5.99 -13.07
N THR A 64 11.18 -5.59 -12.08
CA THR A 64 11.89 -6.51 -11.19
C THR A 64 11.76 -6.19 -9.71
N ASP A 65 11.24 -5.01 -9.35
CA ASP A 65 11.29 -4.50 -7.98
C ASP A 65 10.02 -3.73 -7.59
N LEU A 66 9.70 -3.76 -6.30
CA LEU A 66 8.83 -2.77 -5.69
C LEU A 66 9.71 -1.66 -5.12
N ASP A 67 9.70 -0.51 -5.79
CA ASP A 67 10.43 0.68 -5.36
C ASP A 67 9.54 1.58 -4.51
N ILE A 68 10.09 2.09 -3.41
CA ILE A 68 9.48 3.11 -2.57
C ILE A 68 10.28 4.39 -2.69
N TYR A 69 9.59 5.45 -3.10
CA TYR A 69 10.13 6.80 -3.19
C TYR A 69 9.54 7.72 -2.13
N ARG A 70 10.30 8.77 -1.81
CA ARG A 70 9.81 9.96 -1.12
C ARG A 70 10.12 11.17 -1.99
N GLY A 71 9.08 11.74 -2.61
CA GLY A 71 9.27 12.65 -3.75
C GLY A 71 10.02 11.93 -4.88
N GLU A 72 11.16 12.47 -5.30
CA GLU A 72 12.01 11.87 -6.35
C GLU A 72 13.13 10.97 -5.78
N LYS A 73 13.27 10.90 -4.45
CA LYS A 73 14.33 10.11 -3.81
C LYS A 73 13.87 8.68 -3.59
N LEU A 74 14.56 7.71 -4.20
CA LEU A 74 14.39 6.28 -3.88
C LEU A 74 14.84 6.05 -2.44
N ILE A 75 13.93 5.63 -1.57
CA ILE A 75 14.22 5.35 -0.16
C ILE A 75 14.44 3.87 0.11
N ARG A 76 13.81 3.00 -0.67
CA ARG A 76 13.94 1.55 -0.52
C ARG A 76 13.55 0.83 -1.81
N ARG A 77 14.23 -0.28 -2.08
CA ARG A 77 13.97 -1.21 -3.18
C ARG A 77 13.72 -2.60 -2.60
N PHE A 78 12.74 -3.31 -3.13
CA PHE A 78 12.38 -4.68 -2.75
C PHE A 78 12.34 -5.56 -4.00
N PRO A 79 13.42 -6.32 -4.30
CA PRO A 79 13.50 -7.15 -5.49
C PRO A 79 12.55 -8.35 -5.44
N TYR A 80 11.74 -8.58 -6.48
CA TYR A 80 10.76 -9.67 -6.50
C TYR A 80 11.41 -11.05 -6.37
N GLN A 81 12.64 -11.21 -6.85
CA GLN A 81 13.41 -12.46 -6.72
C GLN A 81 13.67 -12.87 -5.26
N GLU A 82 13.60 -11.93 -4.32
CA GLU A 82 13.78 -12.20 -2.89
C GLU A 82 12.45 -12.52 -2.20
N TRP A 83 11.31 -12.36 -2.88
CA TRP A 83 10.00 -12.51 -2.27
C TRP A 83 9.59 -13.98 -2.18
N GLN A 84 9.15 -14.40 -1.00
CA GLN A 84 8.65 -15.74 -0.73
C GLN A 84 7.13 -15.81 -0.73
N ASN A 85 6.46 -14.77 -0.23
CA ASN A 85 5.01 -14.71 -0.16
C ASN A 85 4.53 -13.26 -0.01
N TRP A 86 3.28 -13.01 -0.37
CA TRP A 86 2.59 -11.77 -0.08
C TRP A 86 1.10 -11.99 0.17
N ARG A 87 0.49 -11.10 0.96
CA ARG A 87 -0.92 -11.14 1.29
C ARG A 87 -1.49 -9.72 1.42
N ILE A 88 -2.68 -9.52 0.90
CA ILE A 88 -3.54 -8.39 1.26
C ILE A 88 -4.55 -8.96 2.27
N PHE A 89 -4.66 -8.32 3.43
CA PHE A 89 -5.61 -8.73 4.45
C PHE A 89 -6.90 -7.93 4.34
N TRP A 90 -8.02 -8.59 4.67
CA TRP A 90 -9.40 -8.09 4.63
C TRP A 90 -9.89 -7.71 3.22
N ASP A 91 -10.34 -8.72 2.45
CA ASP A 91 -10.72 -8.53 1.03
C ASP A 91 -11.81 -7.47 0.79
N GLY A 92 -12.74 -7.27 1.71
CA GLY A 92 -13.78 -6.24 1.60
C GLY A 92 -13.31 -4.82 1.93
N VAL A 93 -12.32 -4.69 2.81
CA VAL A 93 -11.72 -3.41 3.23
C VAL A 93 -10.21 -3.62 3.35
N PRO A 94 -9.48 -3.62 2.22
CA PRO A 94 -8.07 -3.98 2.23
C PRO A 94 -7.26 -2.92 2.97
N ILE A 95 -6.86 -3.23 4.19
CA ILE A 95 -6.20 -2.26 5.09
C ILE A 95 -4.72 -2.54 5.31
N LEU A 96 -4.27 -3.77 5.04
CA LEU A 96 -2.91 -4.20 5.34
C LEU A 96 -2.33 -5.06 4.22
N PHE A 97 -1.20 -4.62 3.71
CA PHE A 97 -0.37 -5.34 2.75
C PHE A 97 0.82 -5.95 3.48
N TYR A 98 1.03 -7.23 3.25
CA TYR A 98 2.13 -8.02 3.79
C TYR A 98 2.93 -8.63 2.65
N PHE A 99 4.25 -8.62 2.81
CA PHE A 99 5.12 -9.47 2.01
C PHE A 99 6.32 -9.93 2.83
N LYS A 100 6.86 -11.09 2.45
CA LYS A 100 8.00 -11.72 3.08
C LYS A 100 9.12 -11.88 2.05
N GLU A 101 10.28 -11.34 2.37
CA GLU A 101 11.52 -11.61 1.65
C GLU A 101 12.28 -12.77 2.33
N ILE A 102 13.34 -13.28 1.69
CA ILE A 102 14.18 -14.36 2.26
C ILE A 102 14.69 -13.99 3.68
N LYS A 103 15.05 -12.72 3.90
CA LYS A 103 15.71 -12.25 5.13
C LYS A 103 14.85 -11.33 6.01
N SER A 104 13.62 -11.02 5.61
CA SER A 104 12.81 -10.00 6.28
C SER A 104 11.31 -10.16 6.05
N ILE A 105 10.50 -9.52 6.88
CA ILE A 105 9.05 -9.49 6.78
C ILE A 105 8.59 -8.04 6.86
N HIS A 106 7.64 -7.67 6.00
CA HIS A 106 7.13 -6.29 5.91
C HIS A 106 5.61 -6.25 6.03
N PHE A 107 5.13 -5.24 6.73
CA PHE A 107 3.71 -4.91 6.85
C PHE A 107 3.54 -3.42 6.52
N LEU A 108 2.67 -3.12 5.57
CA LEU A 108 2.38 -1.76 5.13
C LEU A 108 0.87 -1.53 5.22
N PRO A 109 0.41 -0.43 5.83
CA PRO A 109 -0.96 -0.01 5.65
C PRO A 109 -1.22 0.25 4.15
N ILE A 110 -2.37 -0.15 3.64
CA ILE A 110 -2.73 0.07 2.24
C ILE A 110 -3.18 1.52 2.07
N LEU A 111 -2.19 2.39 1.89
CA LEU A 111 -2.35 3.82 1.67
C LEU A 111 -2.41 4.18 0.18
N PHE A 112 -2.49 3.17 -0.69
CA PHE A 112 -2.46 3.29 -2.14
C PHE A 112 -3.59 2.47 -2.76
N ASP A 113 -3.87 2.68 -4.04
CA ASP A 113 -4.98 2.03 -4.74
C ASP A 113 -4.91 0.49 -4.61
N PRO A 114 -5.86 -0.14 -3.89
CA PRO A 114 -5.77 -1.56 -3.54
C PRO A 114 -5.96 -2.47 -4.75
N ASN A 115 -6.74 -2.04 -5.74
CA ASN A 115 -7.02 -2.82 -6.94
C ASN A 115 -5.79 -2.89 -7.85
N THR A 116 -5.14 -1.75 -8.08
CA THR A 116 -3.89 -1.67 -8.85
C THR A 116 -2.77 -2.40 -8.10
N LEU A 117 -2.67 -2.25 -6.77
CA LEU A 117 -1.73 -3.01 -5.95
C LEU A 117 -1.89 -4.52 -6.17
N LYS A 118 -3.12 -5.03 -6.01
CA LYS A 118 -3.42 -6.46 -6.20
C LYS A 118 -3.08 -6.93 -7.61
N THR A 119 -3.50 -6.17 -8.63
CA THR A 119 -3.25 -6.49 -10.04
C THR A 119 -1.75 -6.57 -10.33
N CYS A 120 -0.95 -5.61 -9.85
CA CYS A 120 0.50 -5.63 -10.03
C CYS A 120 1.18 -6.80 -9.31
N LEU A 121 0.74 -7.12 -8.08
CA LEU A 121 1.24 -8.27 -7.33
C LEU A 121 0.96 -9.59 -8.05
N GLU A 122 -0.26 -9.79 -8.56
CA GLU A 122 -0.63 -11.00 -9.30
C GLU A 122 0.14 -11.13 -10.62
N GLN A 123 0.41 -10.02 -11.31
CA GLN A 123 1.14 -10.01 -12.58
C GLN A 123 2.65 -10.23 -12.42
N ARG A 124 3.26 -9.68 -11.38
CA ARG A 124 4.73 -9.60 -11.23
C ARG A 124 5.29 -10.51 -10.15
N CYS A 125 4.47 -10.88 -9.16
CA CYS A 125 4.81 -11.74 -8.04
C CYS A 125 3.74 -12.83 -7.86
N PRO A 126 3.41 -13.63 -8.89
CA PRO A 126 2.34 -14.61 -8.77
C PRO A 126 2.62 -15.58 -7.62
N ARG A 127 1.60 -15.89 -6.83
CA ARG A 127 1.70 -16.94 -5.81
C ARG A 127 1.83 -18.28 -6.53
N ILE A 128 2.87 -19.04 -6.18
CA ILE A 128 3.07 -20.42 -6.65
C ILE A 128 2.21 -21.35 -5.79
#